data_AF-A0A3D4Q787-F1
#
_entry.id   AF-A0A3D4Q787-F1
#
_cell.length_a   1.000
_cell.length_b   1.000
_cell.length_c   1.000
_cell.angle_alpha   90.00
_cell.angle_beta   90.00
_cell.angle_gamma   90.00
#
_symmetry.space_group_name_H-M   'P 1'
#
loop_
_entity.id
_entity.type
_entity.pdbx_description
1 polymer ?
#
loop_
_entity_poly.entity_id
_entity_poly.type
_entity_poly.pdbx_seq_one_letter_code
_entity_poly.pdbx_strand_id
1 'polypeptide(L)' 'PEQSWKEWNTQKKIEEELDTLGIPYETPYKTAVIATIKGAHASDHILGIRADIDALPVTEKTACPFKSENEGTMHACGH' A
#
# COMPACT_ATOMS: atom_id res chain seq x y z
N PRO A 1 -4.40 -8.43 5.12
CA PRO A 1 -4.45 -8.47 3.63
C PRO A 1 -5.85 -8.14 3.13
N GLU A 2 -5.98 -7.35 2.06
CA GLU A 2 -7.26 -6.93 1.50
C GLU A 2 -7.26 -7.12 -0.03
N GLN A 3 -8.37 -7.63 -0.58
CA GLN A 3 -8.47 -7.92 -2.02
C GLN A 3 -8.52 -6.64 -2.86
N SER A 4 -8.27 -6.80 -4.16
CA SER A 4 -8.31 -5.69 -5.12
C SER A 4 -9.58 -4.84 -4.98
N TRP A 5 -9.41 -3.52 -4.90
CA TRP A 5 -10.44 -2.48 -4.70
C TRP A 5 -11.14 -2.46 -3.34
N LYS A 6 -10.60 -3.16 -2.34
CA LYS A 6 -11.12 -3.23 -0.97
C LYS A 6 -10.05 -2.95 0.09
N GLU A 7 -8.91 -2.40 -0.32
CA GLU A 7 -7.69 -2.16 0.46
C GLU A 7 -7.79 -0.95 1.40
N TRP A 8 -8.93 -0.73 2.04
CA TRP A 8 -9.20 0.48 2.83
C TRP A 8 -8.33 0.57 4.09
N ASN A 9 -8.06 -0.56 4.76
CA ASN A 9 -7.19 -0.58 5.93
C ASN A 9 -5.71 -0.53 5.52
N THR A 10 -5.33 -1.20 4.43
CA THR A 10 -3.98 -1.13 3.87
C THR A 10 -3.66 0.29 3.40
N GLN A 11 -4.58 0.95 2.70
CA GLN A 11 -4.49 2.36 2.32
C GLN A 11 -4.25 3.23 3.55
N LYS A 12 -5.12 3.12 4.56
CA LYS A 12 -5.00 3.89 5.81
C LYS A 12 -3.65 3.66 6.49
N LYS A 13 -3.14 2.43 6.49
CA LYS A 13 -1.83 2.13 7.09
C LYS A 13 -0.67 2.82 6.36
N ILE A 14 -0.74 2.91 5.02
CA ILE A 14 0.23 3.65 4.21
C ILE A 14 0.14 5.15 4.51
N GLU A 15 -1.07 5.70 4.59
CA GLU A 15 -1.33 7.10 4.94
C GLU A 15 -0.74 7.46 6.31
N GLU A 16 -0.96 6.63 7.34
CA GLU A 16 -0.39 6.82 8.68
C GLU A 16 1.15 6.81 8.69
N GLU A 17 1.78 5.97 7.86
CA GLU A 17 3.23 5.92 7.74
C GLU A 17 3.77 7.17 7.04
N LEU A 18 3.10 7.62 5.97
CA LEU A 18 3.44 8.86 5.26
C LEU A 18 3.28 10.09 6.16
N ASP A 19 2.22 10.13 6.98
CA ASP A 19 2.00 11.17 7.99
C ASP A 19 3.14 11.18 9.02
N THR A 20 3.57 10.01 9.50
CA THR A 20 4.70 9.88 10.43
C THR A 20 6.01 10.40 9.82
N LEU A 21 6.19 10.20 8.52
CA LEU A 21 7.35 10.69 7.77
C LEU A 21 7.22 12.17 7.35
N GLY A 22 6.06 12.80 7.54
CA GLY A 22 5.76 14.15 7.09
C GLY A 22 5.72 14.29 5.56
N ILE A 23 5.38 13.21 4.84
CA ILE A 23 5.31 13.20 3.38
C ILE A 23 3.85 13.45 2.95
N PRO A 24 3.58 14.53 2.18
CA PRO A 24 2.23 14.79 1.70
C PRO A 24 1.80 13.77 0.64
N TYR A 25 0.53 13.39 0.68
CA TYR A 25 -0.09 12.46 -0.25
C TYR A 25 -1.51 12.87 -0.65
N GLU A 26 -2.00 12.27 -1.72
CA GLU A 26 -3.37 12.38 -2.21
C GLU A 26 -3.98 11.00 -2.47
N THR A 27 -5.30 10.93 -2.40
CA THR A 27 -6.08 9.70 -2.61
C THR A 27 -7.04 9.88 -3.78
N PRO A 28 -6.53 9.90 -5.03
CA PRO A 28 -7.31 10.38 -6.18
C PRO A 28 -8.40 9.40 -6.62
N TYR A 29 -8.30 8.12 -6.22
CA TYR A 29 -9.26 7.10 -6.62
C TYR A 29 -9.31 5.92 -5.65
N LYS A 30 -10.48 5.70 -5.02
CA LYS A 30 -10.73 4.58 -4.10
C LYS A 30 -9.60 4.43 -3.07
N THR A 31 -8.80 3.37 -3.22
CA THR A 31 -7.73 2.93 -2.32
C THR A 31 -6.32 3.30 -2.81
N ALA A 32 -6.22 4.08 -3.89
CA ALA A 32 -4.94 4.55 -4.41
C ALA A 32 -4.38 5.68 -3.54
N VAL A 33 -3.07 5.61 -3.25
CA VAL A 33 -2.30 6.66 -2.58
C VAL A 33 -1.19 7.12 -3.50
N ILE A 34 -1.07 8.43 -3.72
CA ILE A 34 0.03 9.05 -4.46
C ILE A 34 0.75 10.01 -3.53
N ALA A 35 2.02 9.74 -3.21
CA ALA A 35 2.87 10.59 -2.40
C ALA A 35 3.90 11.32 -3.26
N THR A 36 4.20 12.57 -2.93
CA THR A 36 5.21 13.37 -3.65
C THR A 36 6.26 13.90 -2.71
N ILE A 37 7.52 13.50 -2.92
CA ILE A 37 8.68 14.02 -2.20
C ILE A 37 9.36 15.07 -3.09
N LYS A 38 9.44 16.32 -2.61
CA LYS A 38 10.17 17.40 -3.28
C LYS A 38 11.59 17.47 -2.74
N GLY A 39 12.57 17.36 -3.63
CA GLY A 39 13.98 17.53 -3.28
C GLY A 39 14.31 18.98 -2.90
N ALA A 40 15.48 19.19 -2.29
CA ALA A 40 15.93 20.52 -1.86
C ALA A 40 16.24 21.48 -3.03
N HIS A 41 16.43 20.94 -4.23
CA HIS A 41 16.74 21.71 -5.43
C HIS A 41 15.56 21.71 -6.38
N ALA A 42 15.29 22.87 -6.99
CA ALA A 42 14.30 22.97 -8.05
C ALA A 42 14.73 22.13 -9.26
N SER A 43 13.82 21.30 -9.74
CA SER A 43 14.00 20.41 -10.89
C SER A 43 12.65 20.22 -11.57
N ASP A 44 12.64 20.15 -12.89
CA ASP A 44 11.51 19.78 -13.73
C ASP A 44 11.46 18.26 -14.01
N HIS A 45 12.52 17.53 -13.65
CA HIS A 45 12.54 16.08 -13.74
C HIS A 45 11.75 15.42 -12.60
N ILE A 46 10.87 14.48 -12.96
CA ILE A 46 10.03 13.71 -12.05
C ILE A 46 10.28 12.22 -12.28
N LEU A 47 10.52 11.47 -11.20
CA LEU A 47 10.61 10.00 -11.22
C LEU A 47 9.41 9.41 -10.49
N GLY A 48 8.70 8.49 -11.15
CA GLY A 48 7.64 7.69 -10.55
C GLY A 48 8.19 6.37 -10.02
N ILE A 49 7.86 6.03 -8.77
CA ILE A 49 8.12 4.71 -8.18
C ILE A 49 6.76 4.13 -7.80
N ARG A 50 6.53 2.85 -8.08
CA ARG A 50 5.22 2.20 -7.90
C ARG A 50 5.37 0.90 -7.13
N ALA A 51 4.48 0.69 -6.17
CA ALA A 51 4.22 -0.57 -5.50
C ALA A 51 2.71 -0.90 -5.60
N ASP A 52 2.37 -2.17 -5.78
CA ASP A 52 1.02 -2.69 -5.58
C ASP A 52 0.76 -2.95 -4.09
N ILE A 53 -0.51 -3.01 -3.69
CA ILE A 53 -0.91 -3.14 -2.29
C ILE A 53 -1.98 -4.23 -2.07
N ASP A 54 -2.52 -4.81 -3.14
CA ASP A 54 -3.66 -5.71 -3.06
C ASP A 54 -3.25 -7.17 -2.81
N ALA A 55 -4.13 -7.90 -2.14
CA ALA A 55 -3.99 -9.32 -1.85
C ALA A 55 -4.86 -10.18 -2.78
N LEU A 56 -4.63 -11.49 -2.77
CA LEU A 56 -5.34 -12.46 -3.61
C LEU A 56 -6.41 -13.24 -2.83
N PRO A 57 -7.47 -13.72 -3.49
CA PRO A 57 -8.52 -14.55 -2.89
C PRO A 57 -8.03 -16.01 -2.69
N VAL A 58 -7.02 -16.19 -1.85
CA VAL A 58 -6.39 -17.47 -1.54
C VAL A 58 -6.32 -17.65 -0.03
N THR A 59 -6.70 -18.84 0.45
CA THR A 59 -6.50 -19.20 1.86
C THR A 59 -5.04 -19.49 2.12
N GLU A 60 -4.43 -18.76 3.05
CA GLU A 60 -3.04 -18.98 3.44
C GLU A 60 -2.83 -20.35 4.10
N LYS A 61 -1.83 -21.09 3.63
CA LYS A 61 -1.45 -22.42 4.15
C LYS A 61 -0.08 -22.43 4.81
N THR A 62 0.57 -21.28 4.92
CA THR A 62 1.83 -21.16 5.64
C THR A 62 1.58 -21.33 7.15
N ALA A 63 2.64 -21.62 7.89
CA ALA A 63 2.61 -21.69 9.35
C ALA A 63 3.38 -20.53 9.99
N CYS A 64 3.53 -19.40 9.28
CA CYS A 64 4.27 -18.26 9.82
C CYS A 64 3.47 -17.55 10.93
N PRO A 65 4.15 -16.89 11.89
CA PRO A 65 3.48 -16.21 13.00
C PRO A 65 2.68 -14.98 12.56
N PHE A 66 2.94 -14.46 11.35
CA PHE A 66 2.28 -13.31 10.75
C PHE A 66 1.34 -13.70 9.60
N LYS A 67 0.89 -14.97 9.56
CA LYS A 67 -0.07 -15.42 8.55
C LYS A 67 -1.33 -14.55 8.57
N SER A 68 -2.04 -14.51 7.46
CA SER A 68 -3.32 -13.84 7.30
C SER A 68 -4.31 -14.25 8.38
N GLU A 69 -4.89 -13.24 9.02
CA GLU A 69 -6.07 -13.38 9.89
C GLU A 69 -7.38 -13.31 9.09
N ASN A 70 -7.32 -12.96 7.81
CA ASN A 70 -8.47 -12.86 6.91
C ASN A 70 -8.62 -14.15 6.11
N GLU A 71 -9.51 -15.03 6.55
CA GLU A 71 -9.76 -16.31 5.87
C GLU A 71 -10.11 -16.10 4.39
N GLY A 72 -9.53 -16.94 3.52
CA GLY A 72 -9.70 -16.82 2.07
C GLY A 72 -8.96 -15.65 1.41
N THR A 73 -8.13 -14.88 2.13
CA THR A 73 -7.34 -13.77 1.56
C THR A 73 -5.89 -13.80 2.03
N MET A 74 -4.92 -13.62 1.12
CA MET A 74 -3.47 -13.67 1.40
C MET A 74 -2.65 -12.78 0.47
N HIS A 75 -1.58 -12.15 0.96
CA HIS A 75 -0.53 -11.54 0.14
C HIS A 75 0.36 -12.61 -0.52
N ALA A 76 -0.23 -13.45 -1.38
CA ALA A 76 0.48 -14.57 -2.02
C ALA A 76 1.42 -14.15 -3.17
N CYS A 77 1.43 -12.87 -3.54
CA CYS A 77 2.28 -12.29 -4.60
C CYS A 77 3.42 -11.41 -4.05
N GLY A 78 3.45 -11.16 -2.73
CA GLY A 78 4.50 -10.35 -2.10
C GLY A 78 4.32 -8.83 -2.24
N HIS A 79 3.09 -8.37 -2.54
CA HIS A 79 2.69 -6.97 -2.36
C HIS A 79 2.65 -6.62 -0.87
#